data_AF-A0A6I3SMT7-F1
#
_entry.id   AF-A0A6I3SMT7-F1
#
_cell.length_a   1.000
_cell.length_b   1.000
_cell.length_c   1.000
_cell.angle_alpha   90.00
_cell.angle_beta   90.00
_cell.angle_gamma   90.00
#
_symmetry.space_group_name_H-M   'P 1'
#
loop_
_entity.id
_entity.type
_entity.pdbx_description
1 polymer ?
#
loop_
_entity_poly.entity_id
_entity_poly.type
_entity_poly.pdbx_seq_one_letter_code
_entity_poly.pdbx_strand_id
1 'polypeptide(L)'
;MAVRKRPVFAVAPEQARAAELFVGNELDGRLTVAEIAEQVGVSPRTIYRWKQDPEFLAYQNHLADLLMEDFLTEAYARLRTLVKADNEKTQLKALELLLKNRGKLTDVKEVTATVENTRNNESLADEIAELKRMLGE
;
A
#
# COMPACT_ATOMS: atom_id res chain seq x y z
N MET A 1 11.21 1.08 16.04
CA MET A 1 9.78 0.96 15.69
C MET A 1 9.18 2.37 15.69
N ALA A 2 8.77 2.88 14.54
CA ALA A 2 8.13 4.19 14.47
C ALA A 2 6.75 4.09 15.12
N VAL A 3 6.50 4.87 16.17
CA VAL A 3 5.16 5.01 16.75
C VAL A 3 4.31 5.69 15.69
N ARG A 4 3.45 4.93 14.99
CA ARG A 4 2.50 5.51 14.04
C ARG A 4 1.56 6.40 14.85
N LYS A 5 1.65 7.71 14.63
CA LYS A 5 0.72 8.68 15.23
C LYS A 5 -0.68 8.32 14.73
N ARG A 6 -1.62 8.10 15.65
CA ARG A 6 -3.00 7.77 15.28
C ARG A 6 -3.56 8.93 14.45
N PRO A 7 -4.05 8.70 13.23
CA PRO A 7 -4.67 9.76 12.44
C PRO A 7 -5.89 10.28 13.21
N VAL A 8 -6.03 11.60 13.26
CA VAL A 8 -7.18 12.28 13.87
C VAL A 8 -8.05 12.76 12.71
N PHE A 9 -9.26 12.23 12.62
CA PHE A 9 -10.22 12.58 11.56
C PHE A 9 -11.32 13.47 12.13
N ALA A 10 -11.69 14.50 11.39
CA ALA A 10 -12.77 15.41 11.75
C ALA A 10 -14.10 14.95 11.14
N VAL A 11 -14.57 13.76 11.55
CA VAL A 11 -15.84 13.16 11.06
C VAL A 11 -16.92 13.23 12.13
N ALA A 12 -18.15 13.55 11.72
CA ALA A 12 -19.31 13.52 12.61
C ALA A 12 -19.67 12.07 13.02
N PRO A 13 -20.34 11.84 14.15
CA PRO A 13 -20.72 10.48 14.58
C PRO A 13 -21.53 9.69 13.55
N GLU A 14 -22.44 10.36 12.84
CA GLU A 14 -23.26 9.76 11.79
C GLU A 14 -22.42 9.38 10.57
N GLN A 15 -21.43 10.22 10.23
CA GLN A 15 -20.44 9.91 9.19
C GLN A 15 -19.59 8.70 9.59
N ALA A 16 -19.12 8.65 10.84
CA ALA A 16 -18.31 7.54 11.32
C ALA A 16 -19.08 6.21 11.22
N ARG A 17 -20.34 6.20 11.69
CA ARG A 17 -21.21 5.02 11.60
C ARG A 17 -21.52 4.63 10.15
N ALA A 18 -21.75 5.59 9.26
CA ALA A 18 -21.94 5.31 7.84
C ALA A 18 -20.69 4.67 7.21
N ALA A 19 -19.50 5.16 7.54
CA ALA A 19 -18.23 4.62 7.04
C ALA A 19 -17.99 3.18 7.53
N GLU A 20 -18.27 2.89 8.81
CA GLU A 20 -18.21 1.53 9.35
C GLU A 20 -19.16 0.57 8.60
N LEU A 21 -20.40 1.01 8.36
CA LEU A 21 -21.38 0.24 7.59
C LEU A 21 -20.90 0.01 6.16
N PHE A 22 -20.30 1.01 5.49
CA PHE A 22 -19.76 0.83 4.14
C PHE A 22 -18.62 -0.18 4.10
N VAL A 23 -17.65 -0.07 5.00
CA VAL A 23 -16.49 -0.97 5.04
C VAL A 23 -16.90 -2.41 5.35
N GLY A 24 -17.80 -2.62 6.31
CA GLY A 24 -18.34 -3.96 6.60
C GLY A 24 -19.19 -4.51 5.46
N ASN A 25 -19.95 -3.64 4.78
CA ASN A 25 -20.84 -4.04 3.69
C ASN A 25 -20.10 -4.31 2.38
N GLU A 26 -18.93 -3.73 2.11
CA GLU A 26 -18.15 -4.03 0.90
C GLU A 26 -17.63 -5.49 0.87
N LEU A 27 -17.53 -6.15 2.03
CA LEU A 27 -17.20 -7.58 2.10
C LEU A 27 -18.35 -8.49 1.67
N ASP A 28 -19.60 -8.10 1.99
CA ASP A 28 -20.79 -8.97 1.83
C ASP A 28 -21.80 -8.48 0.77
N GLY A 29 -21.74 -7.21 0.37
CA GLY A 29 -22.56 -6.57 -0.66
C GLY A 29 -24.07 -6.45 -0.36
N ARG A 30 -24.48 -6.45 0.90
CA ARG A 30 -25.89 -6.69 1.30
C ARG A 30 -26.77 -5.45 1.45
N LEU A 31 -26.17 -4.30 1.75
CA LEU A 31 -26.89 -3.06 2.04
C LEU A 31 -26.75 -2.05 0.90
N THR A 32 -27.86 -1.44 0.53
CA THR A 32 -27.93 -0.30 -0.38
C THR A 32 -27.59 1.00 0.35
N VAL A 33 -27.26 2.04 -0.42
CA VAL A 33 -27.05 3.40 0.12
C VAL A 33 -28.29 3.92 0.86
N ALA A 34 -29.50 3.53 0.43
CA ALA A 34 -30.74 3.93 1.07
C ALA A 34 -30.91 3.28 2.45
N GLU A 35 -30.63 1.99 2.57
CA GLU A 35 -30.69 1.27 3.85
C GLU A 35 -29.62 1.76 4.83
N ILE A 36 -28.43 2.09 4.34
CA ILE A 36 -27.38 2.69 5.18
C ILE A 36 -27.82 4.08 5.67
N ALA A 37 -28.41 4.90 4.79
CA ALA A 37 -28.92 6.21 5.17
C ALA A 37 -30.01 6.10 6.25
N GLU A 38 -30.93 5.13 6.12
CA GLU A 38 -31.97 4.84 7.10
C GLU A 38 -31.38 4.43 8.45
N GLN A 39 -30.42 3.49 8.47
CA GLN A 39 -29.79 3.03 9.70
C GLN A 39 -28.99 4.12 10.43
N VAL A 40 -28.45 5.07 9.67
CA VAL A 40 -27.68 6.21 10.19
C VAL A 40 -28.60 7.38 10.59
N GLY A 41 -29.85 7.40 10.11
CA GLY A 41 -30.82 8.47 10.40
C GLY A 41 -30.65 9.71 9.53
N VAL A 42 -30.16 9.56 8.30
CA VAL A 42 -29.93 10.66 7.35
C VAL A 42 -30.59 10.41 6.00
N SER A 43 -30.69 11.43 5.16
CA SER A 43 -31.17 11.25 3.79
C SER A 43 -30.10 10.59 2.89
N PRO A 44 -30.49 9.78 1.88
CA PRO A 44 -29.53 9.21 0.93
C PRO A 44 -28.67 10.28 0.23
N ARG A 45 -29.25 11.46 -0.04
CA ARG A 45 -28.53 12.61 -0.61
C ARG A 45 -27.37 13.07 0.27
N THR A 46 -27.54 13.00 1.59
CA THR A 46 -26.49 13.34 2.57
C THR A 46 -25.32 12.36 2.46
N ILE A 47 -25.61 11.06 2.34
CA ILE A 47 -24.60 10.03 2.12
C ILE A 47 -23.82 10.27 0.83
N TYR A 48 -24.51 10.56 -0.29
CA TYR A 48 -23.82 10.87 -1.56
C TYR A 48 -22.91 12.08 -1.46
N ARG A 49 -23.28 13.10 -0.69
CA ARG A 49 -22.43 14.26 -0.43
C ARG A 49 -21.19 13.86 0.38
N TRP A 50 -21.34 13.04 1.42
CA TRP A 50 -20.20 12.55 2.21
C TRP A 50 -19.23 11.70 1.39
N LYS A 51 -19.73 10.90 0.45
CA LYS A 51 -18.88 10.15 -0.49
C LYS A 51 -18.01 11.03 -1.41
N GLN A 52 -18.28 12.34 -1.46
CA GLN A 52 -17.46 13.32 -2.18
C GLN A 52 -16.54 14.12 -1.24
N ASP A 53 -16.69 13.97 0.07
CA ASP A 53 -15.91 14.67 1.07
C ASP A 53 -14.56 13.93 1.27
N PRO A 54 -13.42 14.58 0.99
CA PRO A 54 -12.10 13.97 1.14
C PRO A 54 -11.83 13.44 2.56
N GLU A 55 -12.36 14.11 3.59
CA GLU A 55 -12.14 13.71 4.99
C GLU A 55 -12.89 12.42 5.31
N PHE A 56 -14.13 12.30 4.82
CA PHE A 56 -14.93 11.09 4.94
C PHE A 56 -14.28 9.91 4.20
N LEU A 57 -13.78 10.14 2.99
CA LEU A 57 -13.08 9.11 2.20
C LEU A 57 -11.79 8.65 2.89
N ALA A 58 -11.01 9.59 3.42
CA ALA A 58 -9.79 9.28 4.17
C ALA A 58 -10.09 8.43 5.41
N TYR A 59 -11.17 8.76 6.14
CA TYR A 59 -11.61 7.98 7.28
C TYR A 59 -12.09 6.58 6.88
N GLN A 60 -12.91 6.46 5.83
CA GLN A 60 -13.39 5.17 5.34
C GLN A 60 -12.22 4.26 4.91
N ASN A 61 -11.24 4.80 4.20
CA ASN A 61 -10.05 4.06 3.79
C ASN A 61 -9.23 3.59 5.00
N HIS A 62 -9.08 4.44 6.03
CA HIS A 62 -8.42 4.04 7.26
C HIS A 62 -9.11 2.86 7.96
N LEU A 63 -10.45 2.86 7.99
CA LEU A 63 -11.21 1.74 8.53
C LEU A 63 -11.04 0.47 7.67
N ALA A 64 -11.02 0.60 6.35
CA ALA A 64 -10.75 -0.52 5.45
C ALA A 64 -9.34 -1.10 5.65
N ASP A 65 -8.33 -0.27 5.85
CA ASP A 65 -6.97 -0.72 6.16
C ASP A 65 -6.91 -1.51 7.47
N LEU A 66 -7.60 -1.04 8.52
CA LEU A 66 -7.67 -1.75 9.81
C LEU A 66 -8.37 -3.11 9.67
N LEU A 67 -9.45 -3.17 8.88
CA LEU A 67 -10.13 -4.43 8.57
C LEU A 67 -9.22 -5.40 7.81
N MET A 68 -8.43 -4.89 6.86
CA MET A 68 -7.44 -5.70 6.13
C MET A 68 -6.28 -6.16 7.01
N GLU A 69 -5.87 -5.36 8.02
CA GLU A 69 -4.89 -5.79 9.03
C GLU A 69 -5.43 -6.97 9.86
N ASP A 70 -6.72 -6.98 10.22
CA ASP A 70 -7.37 -8.11 10.90
C ASP A 70 -7.44 -9.36 9.99
N PHE A 71 -7.67 -9.15 8.69
CA PHE A 71 -7.72 -10.22 7.69
C PHE A 71 -6.38 -10.96 7.50
N LEU A 72 -5.26 -10.45 8.03
CA LEU A 72 -3.95 -11.08 7.89
C LEU A 72 -3.92 -12.53 8.40
N THR A 73 -4.60 -12.82 9.50
CA THR A 73 -4.68 -14.18 10.06
C THR A 73 -5.42 -15.11 9.11
N GLU A 74 -6.52 -14.65 8.52
CA GLU A 74 -7.27 -15.43 7.53
C GLU A 74 -6.48 -15.65 6.24
N ALA A 75 -5.79 -14.61 5.76
CA ALA A 75 -4.90 -14.71 4.60
C ALA A 75 -3.82 -15.77 4.82
N TYR A 76 -3.22 -15.85 6.01
CA TYR A 76 -2.28 -16.92 6.34
C TYR A 76 -2.93 -18.30 6.43
N ALA A 77 -4.14 -18.41 6.96
CA ALA A 77 -4.88 -19.67 6.96
C ALA A 77 -5.16 -20.16 5.52
N ARG A 78 -5.57 -19.26 4.62
CA ARG A 78 -5.77 -19.56 3.20
C ARG A 78 -4.47 -19.95 2.51
N LEU A 79 -3.38 -19.24 2.76
CA LEU A 79 -2.06 -19.57 2.21
C LEU A 79 -1.60 -20.97 2.64
N ARG A 80 -1.83 -21.34 3.91
CA ARG A 80 -1.54 -22.69 4.43
C ARG A 80 -2.33 -23.77 3.68
N THR A 81 -3.59 -23.50 3.35
CA THR A 81 -4.41 -24.42 2.53
C THR A 81 -3.87 -24.54 1.11
N LEU A 82 -3.47 -23.44 0.48
CA LEU A 82 -2.89 -23.45 -0.88
C LEU A 82 -1.57 -24.21 -0.97
N VAL A 83 -0.72 -24.13 0.06
CA VAL A 83 0.51 -24.94 0.17
C VAL A 83 0.19 -26.44 0.20
N LYS A 84 -1.00 -26.83 0.65
CA LYS A 84 -1.46 -28.22 0.73
C LYS A 84 -2.36 -28.65 -0.43
N ALA A 85 -2.56 -27.81 -1.44
CA ALA A 85 -3.42 -28.14 -2.58
C ALA A 85 -2.78 -29.22 -3.47
N ASP A 86 -3.58 -30.03 -4.16
CA ASP A 86 -3.07 -31.09 -5.07
C ASP A 86 -2.44 -30.56 -6.38
N ASN A 87 -2.39 -29.24 -6.56
CA ASN A 87 -1.81 -28.60 -7.74
C ASN A 87 -0.41 -28.06 -7.41
N GLU A 88 0.62 -28.72 -7.96
CA GLU A 88 2.03 -28.38 -7.74
C GLU A 88 2.36 -26.90 -8.05
N LYS A 89 1.82 -26.34 -9.15
CA LYS A 89 2.03 -24.93 -9.51
C LYS A 89 1.48 -23.99 -8.44
N THR A 90 0.29 -24.29 -7.93
CA THR A 90 -0.33 -23.52 -6.83
C THR A 90 0.49 -23.63 -5.54
N GLN A 91 0.96 -24.83 -5.20
CA GLN A 91 1.79 -25.06 -4.01
C GLN A 91 3.10 -24.29 -4.09
N LEU A 92 3.82 -24.39 -5.21
CA LEU A 92 5.09 -23.69 -5.44
C LEU A 92 4.91 -22.18 -5.34
N LYS A 93 3.85 -21.62 -5.93
CA LYS A 93 3.59 -20.18 -5.83
C LYS A 93 3.24 -19.75 -4.41
N ALA A 94 2.46 -20.53 -3.68
CA ALA A 94 2.13 -20.24 -2.28
C ALA A 94 3.37 -20.28 -1.38
N LEU A 95 4.27 -21.25 -1.58
CA LEU A 95 5.56 -21.34 -0.90
C LEU A 95 6.47 -20.15 -1.22
N GLU A 96 6.56 -19.75 -2.50
CA GLU A 96 7.31 -18.56 -2.93
C GLU A 96 6.82 -17.30 -2.19
N LEU A 97 5.50 -17.06 -2.18
CA LEU A 97 4.89 -15.90 -1.52
C LEU A 97 5.13 -15.91 -0.01
N LEU A 98 5.02 -17.06 0.65
CA LEU A 98 5.28 -17.22 2.08
C LEU A 98 6.73 -16.86 2.42
N LEU A 99 7.69 -17.36 1.64
CA LEU A 99 9.12 -17.15 1.86
C LEU A 99 9.53 -15.71 1.52
N LYS A 100 8.95 -15.09 0.48
CA LYS A 100 9.14 -13.67 0.15
C LYS A 100 8.61 -12.76 1.27
N ASN A 101 7.40 -13.02 1.77
CA ASN A 101 6.82 -12.24 2.88
C ASN A 101 7.70 -12.29 4.16
N ARG A 102 8.38 -13.42 4.39
CA ARG A 102 9.32 -13.58 5.52
C ARG A 102 10.75 -13.08 5.24
N GLY A 103 11.00 -12.46 4.08
CA GLY A 103 12.33 -12.02 3.66
C GLY A 103 13.35 -13.16 3.49
N LYS A 104 12.87 -14.39 3.28
CA LYS A 104 13.71 -15.59 3.08
C LYS A 104 14.04 -15.84 1.61
N LEU A 105 13.28 -15.22 0.71
CA LEU A 105 13.57 -15.13 -0.72
C LEU A 105 13.89 -13.68 -1.04
N THR A 106 15.12 -13.42 -1.47
CA THR A 106 15.53 -12.14 -2.04
C THR A 106 15.51 -12.24 -3.56
N ASP A 107 14.79 -11.34 -4.21
CA ASP A 107 14.87 -11.19 -5.66
C ASP A 107 16.25 -10.61 -6.01
N VAL A 108 17.16 -11.45 -6.49
CA VAL A 108 18.45 -11.01 -7.03
C VAL A 108 18.18 -10.41 -8.40
N LYS A 109 18.17 -9.08 -8.49
CA LYS A 109 18.23 -8.37 -9.77
C LYS A 109 19.68 -8.00 -10.03
N GLU A 110 20.32 -8.66 -10.99
CA GLU A 110 21.57 -8.15 -11.55
C GLU A 110 21.28 -6.84 -12.28
N VAL A 111 21.73 -5.72 -11.70
CA VAL A 111 21.74 -4.43 -12.39
C VAL A 111 23.10 -4.31 -13.07
N THR A 112 23.16 -4.68 -14.34
CA THR A 112 24.29 -4.33 -15.22
C THR A 112 24.19 -2.85 -15.54
N ALA A 113 24.76 -2.01 -14.67
CA ALA A 113 25.00 -0.62 -14.98
C ALA A 113 26.24 -0.53 -15.88
N THR A 114 26.03 -0.41 -17.19
CA THR A 114 27.08 -0.01 -18.11
C THR A 114 27.38 1.46 -17.84
N VAL A 115 28.37 1.73 -17.00
CA VAL A 115 28.90 3.10 -16.83
C VAL A 115 29.71 3.39 -18.09
N GLU A 116 29.09 4.07 -19.07
CA GLU A 116 29.86 4.72 -20.11
C GLU A 116 30.69 5.83 -19.46
N ASN A 117 31.95 5.54 -19.20
CA ASN A 117 32.90 6.54 -18.76
C ASN A 117 33.29 7.40 -19.97
N THR A 118 32.52 8.46 -20.23
CA THR A 118 32.80 9.43 -21.29
C THR A 118 34.03 10.30 -21.00
N ARG A 119 34.74 10.07 -19.88
CA ARG A 119 36.03 10.70 -19.59
C ARG A 119 37.14 9.91 -20.27
N ASN A 120 37.50 10.33 -21.49
CA ASN A 120 38.72 9.88 -22.13
C ASN A 120 39.94 10.53 -21.47
N ASN A 121 41.13 9.94 -21.63
CA ASN A 121 42.36 10.44 -21.00
C ASN A 121 42.69 11.89 -21.37
N GLU A 122 42.26 12.34 -22.55
CA GLU A 122 42.45 13.71 -23.03
C GLU A 122 41.62 14.71 -22.20
N SER A 123 40.32 14.43 -21.98
CA SER A 123 39.46 15.29 -21.13
C SER A 123 39.98 15.42 -19.69
N LEU A 124 40.59 14.36 -19.16
CA LEU A 124 41.18 14.36 -17.82
C LEU A 124 42.47 15.18 -17.77
N ALA A 125 43.28 15.17 -18.83
CA ALA A 125 44.50 15.96 -18.91
C ALA A 125 44.19 17.47 -18.95
N ASP A 126 43.14 17.85 -19.69
CA ASP A 126 42.68 19.25 -19.78
C ASP A 126 42.12 19.74 -18.44
N GLU A 127 41.31 18.94 -17.75
CA GLU A 127 40.81 19.27 -16.39
C GLU A 127 41.96 19.41 -15.38
N ILE A 128 42.98 18.54 -15.44
CA ILE A 128 44.16 18.63 -14.57
C ILE A 128 44.98 19.89 -14.85
N ALA A 129 45.14 20.26 -16.13
CA ALA A 129 45.86 21.47 -16.51
C ALA A 129 45.14 22.74 -16.03
N GLU A 130 43.81 22.79 -16.17
CA GLU A 130 42.96 23.89 -15.68
C GLU A 130 43.08 24.01 -14.15
N LEU A 131 43.00 22.91 -13.42
CA LEU A 131 43.09 22.88 -11.95
C LEU A 131 44.47 23.32 -11.45
N LYS A 132 45.56 22.89 -12.10
CA LYS A 132 46.92 23.37 -11.79
C LYS A 132 47.05 24.88 -11.96
N ARG A 133 46.45 25.41 -13.05
CA ARG A 133 46.40 26.85 -13.29
C ARG A 133 45.64 27.62 -12.22
N MET A 134 44.58 27.05 -11.66
CA MET A 134 43.82 27.64 -10.55
C MET A 134 44.55 27.56 -9.21
N LEU A 135 45.36 26.51 -9.01
CA LEU A 135 46.18 26.30 -7.81
C LEU A 135 47.50 27.08 -7.83
N GLY A 136 47.90 27.63 -8.98
CA GLY A 136 49.10 28.44 -9.12
C GLY A 136 50.40 27.62 -9.13
N GLU A 137 50.32 26.33 -9.49
CA GLU A 137 51.46 25.43 -9.74
C GLU A 137 51.69 25.20 -11.24
#